data_AF-A0A5E9G4C7-F1
#
_entry.id   AF-A0A5E9G4C7-F1
#
_cell.length_a   1.000
_cell.length_b   1.000
_cell.length_c   1.000
_cell.angle_alpha   90.00
_cell.angle_beta   90.00
_cell.angle_gamma   90.00
#
_symmetry.space_group_name_H-M   'P 1'
#
loop_
_entity.id
_entity.type
_entity.pdbx_description
1 polymer ?
#
loop_
_entity_poly.entity_id
_entity_poly.type
_entity_poly.pdbx_seq_one_letter_code
_entity_poly.pdbx_strand_id
1 'polypeptide(L)' 'MDADPIFVGEGDIDAARALVESTDAAELFLYPGDQHYFADSSLPSYDAEAAALSLHRTLVFLHSTA' A
#
# COMPACT_ATOMS: atom_id res chain seq x y z
N MET A 1 2.04 -3.85 4.02
CA MET A 1 3.45 -3.68 4.42
C MET A 1 4.33 -4.68 3.66
N ASP A 2 5.65 -4.50 3.59
CA ASP A 2 6.56 -5.31 2.75
C ASP A 2 6.87 -6.72 3.29
N ALA A 3 6.55 -6.97 4.55
CA ALA A 3 6.60 -8.28 5.21
C ALA A 3 5.22 -8.73 5.75
N ASP A 4 4.13 -8.14 5.25
CA ASP A 4 2.76 -8.49 5.65
C ASP A 4 2.40 -9.94 5.26
N PRO A 5 2.09 -10.83 6.22
CA PRO A 5 1.82 -12.24 5.93
C PRO A 5 0.52 -12.44 5.15
N ILE A 6 -0.42 -11.48 5.17
CA ILE A 6 -1.65 -11.55 4.40
C ILE A 6 -1.35 -11.12 2.96
N PHE A 7 -0.89 -9.89 2.76
CA PHE A 7 -0.68 -9.36 1.41
C PHE A 7 0.50 -10.02 0.66
N VAL A 8 1.62 -10.27 1.35
CA VAL A 8 2.81 -10.90 0.76
C VAL A 8 2.74 -12.41 0.87
N GLY A 9 2.38 -12.93 2.06
CA GLY A 9 2.42 -14.36 2.34
C GLY A 9 1.33 -15.18 1.63
N GLU A 10 0.15 -14.60 1.36
CA GLU A 10 -0.94 -15.30 0.66
C GLU A 10 -0.90 -15.09 -0.87
N GLY A 11 0.01 -14.24 -1.38
CA GLY A 11 0.27 -14.07 -2.81
C GLY A 11 -0.44 -12.90 -3.50
N ASP A 12 -1.19 -12.07 -2.78
CA ASP A 12 -1.83 -10.87 -3.33
C ASP A 12 -0.81 -9.90 -3.95
N ILE A 13 0.42 -9.87 -3.42
CA ILE A 13 1.53 -9.09 -3.97
C ILE A 13 1.86 -9.45 -5.42
N ASP A 14 1.71 -10.71 -5.82
CA ASP A 14 2.01 -11.14 -7.18
C ASP A 14 0.93 -10.68 -8.17
N ALA A 15 -0.34 -10.67 -7.74
CA ALA A 15 -1.43 -10.07 -8.50
C ALA A 15 -1.24 -8.55 -8.64
N ALA A 16 -0.81 -7.86 -7.58
CA ALA A 16 -0.54 -6.43 -7.61
C ALA A 16 0.65 -6.08 -8.54
N ARG A 17 1.71 -6.89 -8.53
CA ARG A 17 2.86 -6.73 -9.46
C ARG A 17 2.42 -6.93 -10.91
N ALA A 18 1.65 -7.99 -11.20
CA ALA A 18 1.12 -8.24 -12.53
C ALA A 18 0.24 -7.09 -13.04
N LEU A 19 -0.55 -6.46 -12.16
CA LEU A 19 -1.33 -5.27 -12.52
C LEU A 19 -0.43 -4.09 -12.92
N VAL A 20 0.58 -3.78 -12.12
CA VAL A 20 1.53 -2.69 -12.41
C VAL A 20 2.31 -2.95 -13.70
N GLU A 21 2.67 -4.20 -13.98
CA GLU A 21 3.34 -4.56 -15.24
C GLU A 21 2.42 -4.43 -16.47
N SER A 22 1.10 -4.45 -16.29
CA SER A 22 0.13 -4.44 -17.39
C SER A 22 -0.20 -3.06 -17.94
N THR A 23 0.15 -1.98 -17.23
CA THR A 23 -0.23 -0.61 -17.60
C THR A 23 0.69 0.43 -16.95
N ASP A 24 1.01 1.50 -17.68
CA ASP A 24 1.76 2.65 -17.16
C ASP A 24 0.94 3.52 -16.19
N ALA A 25 -0.37 3.25 -16.06
CA ALA A 25 -1.30 4.00 -15.20
C ALA A 25 -1.42 3.43 -13.77
N ALA A 26 -0.59 2.45 -13.39
CA ALA A 26 -0.64 1.80 -12.09
C ALA A 26 0.71 1.87 -11.37
N GLU A 27 0.66 2.01 -10.04
CA GLU A 27 1.83 2.05 -9.17
C GLU A 27 1.60 1.15 -7.95
N LEU A 28 2.65 0.48 -7.48
CA LEU A 28 2.64 -0.32 -6.25
C LEU A 28 3.64 0.27 -5.25
N PHE A 29 3.14 0.60 -4.06
CA PHE A 29 3.96 1.04 -2.94
C PHE A 29 3.93 0.01 -1.82
N LEU A 30 5.10 -0.39 -1.35
CA LEU A 30 5.27 -1.20 -0.14
C LEU A 30 5.84 -0.33 0.97
N TYR A 31 5.32 -0.52 2.18
CA TYR A 31 5.76 0.19 3.39
C TYR A 31 6.47 -0.80 4.32
N PRO A 32 7.60 -0.45 4.95
CA PRO A 32 8.34 -1.36 5.82
C PRO A 32 7.50 -1.92 6.97
N GLY A 33 7.54 -3.24 7.18
CA GLY A 33 6.97 -3.93 8.35
C GLY A 33 5.98 -5.04 7.98
N ASP A 34 5.25 -5.59 8.96
CA ASP A 34 4.46 -6.81 8.79
C ASP A 34 2.97 -6.68 9.15
N GLN A 35 2.50 -5.49 9.54
CA GLN A 35 1.13 -5.29 10.00
C GLN A 35 0.17 -4.86 8.87
N HIS A 36 -0.88 -5.65 8.62
CA HIS A 36 -1.80 -5.42 7.49
C HIS A 36 -2.58 -4.08 7.58
N TYR A 37 -3.16 -3.77 8.73
CA TYR A 37 -4.01 -2.58 8.94
C TYR A 37 -3.24 -1.37 9.48
N PHE A 38 -2.10 -1.04 8.87
CA PHE A 38 -1.20 0.03 9.37
C PHE A 38 -1.81 1.44 9.33
N ALA A 39 -2.85 1.67 8.53
CA ALA A 39 -3.49 2.99 8.37
C ALA A 39 -4.63 3.27 9.36
N ASP A 40 -5.07 2.27 10.14
CA ASP A 40 -6.16 2.43 11.12
C ASP A 40 -5.61 2.90 12.47
N SER A 41 -5.82 4.18 12.80
CA SER A 41 -5.34 4.79 14.04
C SER A 41 -5.99 4.27 15.33
N SER A 42 -7.01 3.42 15.23
CA SER A 42 -7.65 2.78 16.39
C SER A 42 -6.99 1.45 16.80
N LEU A 43 -6.11 0.91 15.96
CA LEU A 43 -5.48 -0.39 16.17
C LEU A 43 -4.02 -0.28 16.65
N PRO A 44 -3.50 -1.26 17.41
CA PRO A 44 -2.08 -1.34 17.75
C PRO A 44 -1.14 -1.45 16.54
N SER A 45 -1.67 -1.88 15.40
CA SER A 45 -0.95 -1.97 14.13
C SER A 45 -0.68 -0.61 13.47
N TYR A 46 -1.25 0.48 14.00
CA TYR A 46 -1.12 1.81 13.41
C TYR A 46 0.35 2.26 13.30
N ASP A 47 0.76 2.61 12.09
CA ASP A 47 2.02 3.26 11.80
C ASP A 47 1.74 4.67 11.25
N ALA A 48 2.05 5.68 12.06
CA ALA A 48 1.72 7.07 11.73
C ALA A 48 2.47 7.60 10.51
N GLU A 49 3.71 7.16 10.29
CA GLU A 49 4.54 7.64 9.17
C GLU A 49 4.05 7.01 7.86
N ALA A 50 3.86 5.68 7.85
CA ALA A 50 3.33 4.97 6.70
C ALA A 50 1.91 5.43 6.36
N ALA A 51 1.04 5.63 7.36
CA ALA A 51 -0.32 6.11 7.15
C ALA A 51 -0.35 7.52 6.54
N ALA A 52 0.46 8.45 7.05
CA ALA A 52 0.55 9.80 6.51
C ALA A 52 1.07 9.82 5.07
N LEU A 53 2.09 9.00 4.76
CA LEU A 53 2.64 8.89 3.41
C LEU A 53 1.63 8.26 2.43
N SER A 54 0.93 7.20 2.87
CA SER A 54 -0.13 6.58 2.07
C SER A 54 -1.26 7.55 1.77
N LEU A 55 -1.71 8.32 2.76
CA LEU A 55 -2.74 9.35 2.58
C LEU A 55 -2.28 10.43 1.60
N HIS A 56 -1.04 10.91 1.73
CA HIS A 56 -0.47 11.90 0.82
C HIS A 56 -0.47 11.42 -0.64
N ARG A 57 0.00 10.19 -0.90
CA ARG A 57 0.01 9.59 -2.24
C ARG A 57 -1.41 9.43 -2.80
N THR A 58 -2.36 8.98 -1.98
CA THR A 58 -3.77 8.88 -2.40
C THR A 58 -4.35 10.24 -2.77
N LEU A 59 -4.08 11.29 -1.99
CA LEU A 59 -4.53 12.64 -2.32
C LEU A 59 -3.90 13.13 -3.62
N VAL A 60 -2.59 12.92 -3.84
CA VAL A 60 -1.92 13.25 -5.11
C VAL A 60 -2.57 12.52 -6.29
N PHE A 61 -2.82 11.22 -6.15
CA PHE A 61 -3.50 10.41 -7.16
C PHE A 61 -4.89 10.97 -7.50
N LEU A 62 -5.70 11.30 -6.50
CA LEU A 62 -7.04 11.85 -6.70
C LEU A 62 -7.06 13.26 -7.33
N HIS A 63 -5.98 14.03 -7.17
CA HIS A 63 -5.83 15.33 -7.82
C HIS A 63 -5.24 15.23 -9.23
N SER A 64 -4.64 14.09 -9.58
CA SER A 64 -4.13 13.88 -10.93
C SER A 64 -5.30 13.76 -11.91
N THR A 65 -5.35 14.66 -12.90
CA THR A 65 -6.22 14.50 -14.06
C THR A 65 -5.50 13.63 -15.08
N ALA A 66 -6.19 12.63 -15.62
CA ALA A 66 -5.69 11.80 -16.72
C ALA A 66 -5.39 12.62 -17.98
#